data_AF-A0A418QFB1-F1
#
_entry.id   AF-A0A418QFB1-F1
#
_cell.length_a   1.000
_cell.length_b   1.000
_cell.length_c   1.000
_cell.angle_alpha   90.00
_cell.angle_beta   90.00
_cell.angle_gamma   90.00
#
_symmetry.space_group_name_H-M   'P 1'
#
loop_
_entity.id
_entity.type
_entity.pdbx_description
1 polymer ?
#
loop_
_entity_poly.entity_id
_entity_poly.type
_entity_poly.pdbx_seq_one_letter_code
_entity_poly.pdbx_strand_id
1 'polypeptide(L)'
;MTSISWRALETHVGLNDLPAFHRAFLTWRDVAGADGMPLRRVQQRVEAELNRLVQAGQATRDGEDWQLQPGALDGFDAATPHLG
;
A
#
# COMPACT_ATOMS: atom_id res chain seq x y z
N MET A 1 -13.32 -14.58 2.98
CA MET A 1 -12.50 -13.71 2.12
C MET A 1 -11.18 -13.51 2.83
N THR A 2 -10.07 -13.81 2.18
CA THR A 2 -8.73 -13.83 2.79
C THR A 2 -8.14 -12.43 2.85
N SER A 3 -7.51 -12.08 3.97
CA SER A 3 -6.72 -10.85 4.07
C SER A 3 -5.52 -10.91 3.11
N ILE A 4 -5.05 -9.75 2.67
CA ILE A 4 -3.92 -9.60 1.77
C ILE A 4 -2.73 -9.03 2.54
N SER A 5 -1.58 -9.70 2.48
CA SER A 5 -0.33 -9.17 3.02
C SER A 5 0.20 -8.04 2.13
N TRP A 6 0.47 -6.88 2.72
CA TRP A 6 1.13 -5.79 2.00
C TRP A 6 2.52 -6.18 1.51
N ARG A 7 3.31 -6.87 2.33
CA ARG A 7 4.64 -7.35 1.95
C ARG A 7 4.61 -8.33 0.78
N ALA A 8 3.60 -9.21 0.73
CA ALA A 8 3.40 -10.12 -0.41
C ALA A 8 3.06 -9.33 -1.69
N LEU A 9 2.21 -8.30 -1.56
CA LEU A 9 1.88 -7.40 -2.66
C LEU A 9 3.13 -6.68 -3.21
N GLU A 10 3.97 -6.11 -2.34
CA GLU A 10 5.24 -5.50 -2.74
C GLU A 10 6.18 -6.49 -3.43
N THR A 11 6.19 -7.75 -2.97
CA THR A 11 6.99 -8.82 -3.57
C THR A 11 6.50 -9.15 -4.99
N HIS A 12 5.18 -9.19 -5.21
CA HIS A 12 4.59 -9.42 -6.54
C HIS A 12 4.78 -8.23 -7.49
N VAL A 13 4.80 -7.00 -6.99
CA VAL A 13 5.12 -5.80 -7.78
C VAL A 13 6.58 -5.84 -8.25
N GLY A 14 7.49 -6.27 -7.39
CA GLY A 14 8.92 -6.36 -7.68
C GLY A 14 9.66 -5.02 -7.52
N LEU A 15 10.97 -5.12 -7.27
CA LEU A 15 11.79 -3.98 -6.82
C LEU A 15 11.87 -2.81 -7.81
N ASN A 16 11.78 -3.08 -9.12
CA ASN A 16 11.89 -2.05 -10.14
C ASN A 16 10.63 -1.18 -10.20
N ASP A 17 9.45 -1.76 -9.96
CA ASP A 17 8.15 -1.09 -10.09
C ASP A 17 7.63 -0.59 -8.73
N LEU A 18 8.21 -1.07 -7.62
CA LEU A 18 7.82 -0.70 -6.26
C LEU A 18 7.76 0.81 -6.00
N PRO A 19 8.73 1.64 -6.46
CA PRO A 19 8.64 3.09 -6.30
C PRO A 19 7.44 3.74 -7.01
N ALA A 20 7.04 3.22 -8.17
CA ALA A 20 5.90 3.72 -8.92
C ALA A 20 4.59 3.28 -8.24
N PHE A 21 4.53 2.02 -7.81
CA PHE A 21 3.42 1.47 -7.06
C PHE A 21 3.14 2.24 -5.76
N HIS A 22 4.18 2.53 -4.96
CA HIS A 22 4.05 3.32 -3.73
C HIS A 22 3.51 4.73 -4.00
N ARG A 23 3.96 5.39 -5.07
CA ARG A 23 3.43 6.71 -5.44
C ARG A 23 1.98 6.63 -5.88
N ALA A 24 1.62 5.62 -6.68
CA ALA A 24 0.24 5.38 -7.07
C ALA A 24 -0.66 5.16 -5.84
N PHE A 25 -0.20 4.39 -4.86
CA PHE A 25 -0.92 4.19 -3.60
C PHE A 25 -1.12 5.51 -2.84
N LEU A 26 -0.06 6.33 -2.70
CA LEU A 26 -0.16 7.62 -2.04
C LEU A 26 -1.10 8.59 -2.78
N THR A 27 -1.05 8.64 -4.11
CA THR A 27 -1.96 9.44 -4.93
C THR A 27 -3.41 8.97 -4.78
N TRP A 28 -3.66 7.66 -4.78
CA TRP A 28 -4.98 7.09 -4.53
C TRP A 28 -5.52 7.43 -3.12
N ARG A 29 -4.62 7.53 -2.13
CA ARG A 29 -4.93 8.00 -0.77
C ARG A 29 -5.02 9.52 -0.62
N ASP A 30 -5.03 10.26 -1.74
CA ASP A 30 -5.10 11.74 -1.79
C ASP A 30 -3.92 12.44 -1.08
N VAL A 31 -2.74 11.79 -1.05
CA VAL A 31 -1.52 12.38 -0.50
C VAL A 31 -0.87 13.29 -1.55
N ALA A 32 -1.02 14.59 -1.36
CA ALA A 32 -0.50 15.60 -2.28
C ALA A 32 1.02 15.49 -2.51
N GLY A 33 1.41 15.62 -3.78
CA GLY A 33 2.81 15.71 -4.20
C GLY A 33 3.59 14.40 -4.19
N ALA A 34 2.92 13.24 -4.11
CA ALA A 34 3.57 11.93 -4.06
C ALA A 34 4.60 11.71 -5.20
N ASP A 35 4.29 12.18 -6.41
CA ASP A 35 5.15 11.99 -7.59
C ASP A 35 6.52 12.66 -7.46
N GLY A 36 6.57 13.85 -6.85
CA GLY A 36 7.79 14.62 -6.65
C GLY A 36 8.56 14.27 -5.38
N MET A 37 8.04 13.39 -4.51
CA MET A 37 8.69 13.09 -3.23
C MET A 37 9.96 12.23 -3.40
N PRO A 38 11.01 12.49 -2.59
CA PRO A 38 12.13 11.58 -2.44
C PRO A 38 11.66 10.20 -1.97
N LEU A 39 12.29 9.12 -2.44
CA LEU A 39 11.87 7.73 -2.15
C LEU A 39 11.76 7.43 -0.65
N ARG A 40 12.71 7.89 0.15
CA ARG A 40 12.65 7.75 1.62
C ARG A 40 11.38 8.37 2.21
N ARG A 41 10.94 9.50 1.66
CA ARG A 41 9.72 10.18 2.10
C ARG A 41 8.48 9.44 1.62
N VAL A 42 8.50 8.89 0.41
CA VAL A 42 7.43 8.02 -0.12
C VAL A 42 7.22 6.83 0.82
N GLN A 43 8.27 6.08 1.15
CA GLN A 43 8.18 4.92 2.05
C GLN A 43 7.58 5.28 3.42
N GLN A 44 8.07 6.34 4.07
CA GLN A 44 7.51 6.81 5.34
C GLN A 44 6.02 7.17 5.26
N ARG A 45 5.58 7.73 4.13
CA ARG A 45 4.18 8.07 3.91
C ARG A 45 3.33 6.82 3.67
N VAL A 46 3.84 5.85 2.93
CA VAL A 46 3.16 4.56 2.70
C VAL A 46 2.90 3.88 4.04
N GLU A 47 3.92 3.74 4.89
CA GLU A 47 3.77 3.16 6.23
C GLU A 47 2.75 3.94 7.08
N ALA A 48 2.74 5.27 6.99
CA ALA A 48 1.76 6.10 7.70
C ALA A 48 0.33 5.84 7.22
N GLU A 49 0.09 5.72 5.91
CA GLU A 49 -1.23 5.39 5.37
C GLU A 49 -1.66 3.96 5.72
N LEU A 50 -0.76 2.99 5.69
CA LEU A 50 -1.05 1.61 6.11
C LEU A 50 -1.44 1.56 7.59
N ASN A 51 -0.76 2.33 8.45
CA ASN A 51 -1.17 2.47 9.85
C ASN A 51 -2.52 3.17 10.01
N ARG A 52 -2.91 4.09 9.12
CA ARG A 52 -4.27 4.66 9.12
C ARG A 52 -5.32 3.63 8.71
N LEU A 53 -5.02 2.74 7.77
CA LEU A 53 -5.90 1.61 7.44
C LEU A 53 -6.12 0.72 8.67
N VAL A 54 -5.07 0.48 9.47
CA VAL A 54 -5.19 -0.25 10.75
C VAL A 54 -6.12 0.49 11.72
N GLN A 55 -5.93 1.81 11.89
CA GLN A 55 -6.78 2.63 12.75
C GLN A 55 -8.25 2.65 12.29
N ALA A 56 -8.49 2.56 10.98
CA ALA A 56 -9.82 2.50 10.38
C ALA A 56 -10.45 1.09 10.40
N GLY A 57 -9.75 0.08 10.93
CA GLY A 57 -10.22 -1.32 10.92
C GLY A 57 -10.16 -2.00 9.55
N GLN A 58 -9.50 -1.39 8.57
CA GLN A 58 -9.33 -1.91 7.20
C GLN A 58 -8.06 -2.74 7.05
N ALA A 59 -7.23 -2.83 8.09
CA ALA A 59 -6.07 -3.70 8.14
C ALA A 59 -5.77 -4.11 9.58
N THR A 60 -4.96 -5.15 9.76
CA THR A 60 -4.32 -5.48 11.04
C THR A 60 -2.81 -5.46 10.88
N ARG A 61 -2.11 -5.03 11.93
CA ARG A 61 -0.64 -5.10 11.98
C ARG A 61 -0.22 -6.49 12.47
N ASP A 62 0.65 -7.17 11.72
CA ASP A 62 1.23 -8.45 12.10
C ASP A 62 2.76 -8.36 12.00
N GLY A 63 3.40 -8.06 13.12
CA GLY A 63 4.82 -7.75 13.17
C GLY A 63 5.19 -6.57 12.27
N GLU A 64 6.04 -6.84 11.27
CA GLU A 64 6.47 -5.85 10.27
C GLU A 64 5.54 -5.73 9.07
N ASP A 65 4.47 -6.53 8.99
CA ASP A 65 3.55 -6.56 7.86
C ASP A 65 2.18 -5.97 8.21
N TRP A 66 1.42 -5.64 7.17
CA TRP A 66 0.03 -5.20 7.25
C TRP A 66 -0.85 -6.21 6.52
N GLN A 67 -1.73 -6.87 7.27
CA GLN A 67 -2.76 -7.74 6.73
C GLN A 67 -3.99 -6.88 6.40
N LEU A 68 -4.14 -6.55 5.12
CA LEU A 68 -5.25 -5.75 4.62
C LEU A 68 -6.53 -6.58 4.61
N GLN A 69 -7.62 -6.01 5.11
CA GLN A 69 -8.92 -6.64 5.01
C GLN A 69 -9.35 -6.75 3.53
N PRO A 70 -10.19 -7.73 3.18
CA PRO A 70 -10.79 -7.78 1.86
C PRO A 70 -11.49 -6.45 1.52
N GLY A 71 -11.24 -5.93 0.32
CA GLY A 71 -11.79 -4.65 -0.15
C GLY A 71 -11.08 -3.40 0.36
N ALA A 72 -10.04 -3.52 1.21
CA ALA A 72 -9.27 -2.37 1.70
C ALA A 72 -8.53 -1.61 0.57
N LEU A 73 -8.35 -2.24 -0.59
CA LEU A 73 -7.75 -1.66 -1.80
C LEU A 73 -8.77 -1.49 -2.94
N ASP A 74 -10.08 -1.52 -2.66
CA ASP A 74 -11.09 -1.32 -3.70
C ASP A 74 -10.92 0.04 -4.37
N GLY A 75 -10.87 0.04 -5.71
CA GLY A 75 -10.60 1.22 -6.52
C GLY A 75 -9.12 1.63 -6.60
N PHE A 76 -8.20 0.83 -6.07
CA PHE A 76 -6.76 1.01 -6.30
C PHE A 76 -6.27 0.11 -7.44
N ASP A 77 -6.42 0.60 -8.68
CA ASP A 77 -6.18 -0.18 -9.90
C ASP A 77 -4.76 -0.76 -10.02
N ALA A 78 -3.76 -0.08 -9.44
CA ALA A 78 -2.38 -0.57 -9.49
C ALA A 78 -2.14 -1.84 -8.65
N ALA A 79 -3.02 -2.17 -7.70
CA ALA A 79 -2.93 -3.43 -6.97
C ALA A 79 -3.61 -4.59 -7.71
N THR A 80 -4.62 -4.32 -8.55
CA THR A 80 -5.46 -5.35 -9.21
C THR A 80 -4.68 -6.48 -9.88
N PRO A 81 -3.57 -6.25 -10.61
CA PRO A 81 -2.80 -7.33 -11.23
C PRO A 81 -2.16 -8.31 -10.24
N HIS A 82 -2.09 -7.93 -8.95
CA HIS A 82 -1.35 -8.64 -7.90
C HIS A 82 -2.25 -9.19 -6.79
N LEU A 83 -3.58 -9.06 -6.92
CA LEU A 83 -4.57 -9.58 -5.96
C LEU A 83 -5.05 -11.01 -6.28
N GLY A 84 -4.45 -11.66 -7.30
CA GLY A 84 -4.79 -12.99 -7.79
C GLY A 84 -4.27 -14.13 -6.94
#